data_AF-A0A2V5V7Y7-F1
#
_entry.id   AF-A0A2V5V7Y7-F1
#
_cell.length_a   1.000
_cell.length_b   1.000
_cell.length_c   1.000
_cell.angle_alpha   90.00
_cell.angle_beta   90.00
_cell.angle_gamma   90.00
#
_symmetry.space_group_name_H-M   'P 1'
#
loop_
_entity.id
_entity.type
_entity.pdbx_description
1 polymer ?
#
loop_
_entity_poly.entity_id
_entity_poly.type
_entity_poly.pdbx_seq_one_letter_code
_entity_poly.pdbx_strand_id
1 'polypeptide(L)'
;MLSSLPRVYPLLGLGGGYALVMFFNPVRQALGDGFRCVARFKRIWLTFAFLGFGYFVFQFATFTPIRNSADLDLNQVTSLPSWHWPRFVEIWRETPLPALEGVAGIFDNATTTYPLSVVAAILMIINWRGLHSALLRALRKRYRVGGYFIYLVLLLSALASLFKPIVFWRLPEWSGLVPAAGLLRISATVDTVAFIFEYLFGVYIQVYLITVCLAWVKGVSFEEGALFRFAMRRFSYVLKWAGILVAISTLIVRLPLLLAYFTNIPGVLDYLPMERVLMSGLIIAFCSVQISLTLHNETLGEAIHAHGRFIRENPGRLGWFLIICGIHFFGIMICDAIVRGAIADRLGALFIWKFIFACLRGIITGWLLASWVCLFRQSEAGRINQERWIQY
;
A
#
# COMPACT_ATOMS: atom_id res chain seq x y z
N MET A 1 41.23 -0.57 20.14
CA MET A 1 40.59 -1.22 18.97
C MET A 1 39.77 -2.48 19.31
N LEU A 2 39.86 -3.08 20.51
CA LEU A 2 39.10 -4.30 20.89
C LEU A 2 37.72 -4.05 21.53
N SER A 3 37.32 -2.79 21.80
CA SER A 3 36.05 -2.45 22.46
C SER A 3 34.82 -2.45 21.52
N SER A 4 35.01 -2.60 20.21
CA SER A 4 33.93 -2.64 19.21
C SER A 4 33.46 -4.05 18.84
N LEU A 5 34.26 -5.09 19.14
CA LEU A 5 33.96 -6.49 18.81
C LEU A 5 32.60 -7.00 19.32
N PRO A 6 32.17 -6.77 20.58
CA PRO A 6 30.88 -7.27 21.07
C PRO A 6 29.66 -6.61 20.40
N ARG A 7 29.83 -5.49 19.68
CA ARG A 7 28.75 -4.87 18.87
C ARG A 7 28.67 -5.41 17.45
N VAL A 8 29.74 -6.00 16.93
CA VAL A 8 29.82 -6.49 15.55
C VAL A 8 29.24 -7.91 15.44
N TYR A 9 29.42 -8.77 16.45
CA TYR A 9 28.89 -10.14 16.43
C TYR A 9 27.36 -10.25 16.28
N PRO A 10 26.53 -9.44 16.97
CA PRO A 10 25.09 -9.47 16.75
C PRO A 10 24.68 -9.05 15.34
N LEU A 11 25.38 -8.07 14.75
CA LEU A 11 25.13 -7.60 13.37
C LEU A 11 25.54 -8.66 12.34
N LEU A 12 26.67 -9.33 12.55
CA LEU A 12 27.09 -10.46 11.72
C LEU A 12 26.14 -11.66 11.85
N GLY A 13 25.64 -11.93 13.06
CA GLY A 13 24.62 -12.96 13.29
C GLY A 13 23.30 -12.65 12.60
N LEU A 14 22.83 -11.40 12.67
CA LEU A 14 21.64 -10.93 11.95
C LEU A 14 21.82 -11.00 10.43
N GLY A 15 22.97 -10.54 9.92
CA GLY A 15 23.30 -10.59 8.50
C GLY A 15 23.43 -12.03 7.98
N GLY A 16 24.09 -12.90 8.75
CA GLY A 16 24.20 -14.33 8.46
C GLY A 16 22.86 -15.04 8.48
N GLY A 17 22.01 -14.76 9.48
CA GLY A 17 20.64 -15.29 9.56
C GLY A 17 19.78 -14.83 8.39
N TYR A 18 19.82 -13.55 8.03
CA TYR A 18 19.12 -13.02 6.86
C TYR A 18 19.61 -13.68 5.56
N ALA A 19 20.94 -13.83 5.39
CA ALA A 19 21.50 -14.51 4.24
C ALA A 19 21.01 -15.96 4.15
N LEU A 20 21.03 -16.71 5.26
CA LEU A 20 20.50 -18.08 5.31
C LEU A 20 19.03 -18.13 4.89
N VAL A 21 18.18 -17.25 5.44
CA VAL A 21 16.78 -17.16 5.05
C VAL A 21 16.65 -16.89 3.55
N MET A 22 17.42 -15.95 2.99
CA MET A 22 17.35 -15.58 1.57
C MET A 22 17.92 -16.65 0.63
N PHE A 23 18.88 -17.46 1.07
CA PHE A 23 19.48 -18.53 0.26
C PHE A 23 18.67 -19.82 0.25
N PHE A 24 18.09 -20.21 1.39
CA PHE A 24 17.46 -21.51 1.59
C PHE A 24 15.92 -21.48 1.53
N ASN A 25 15.29 -20.32 1.35
CA ASN A 25 13.83 -20.27 1.21
C ASN A 25 13.36 -20.87 -0.13
N PRO A 26 12.23 -21.61 -0.12
CA PRO A 26 11.68 -22.25 -1.32
C PRO A 26 11.07 -21.26 -2.33
N VAL A 27 10.95 -19.97 -1.96
CA VAL A 27 10.41 -18.92 -2.83
C VAL A 27 11.49 -18.08 -3.52
N ARG A 28 12.77 -18.49 -3.39
CA ARG A 28 13.94 -17.76 -3.92
C ARG A 28 13.83 -17.49 -5.42
N GLN A 29 13.31 -18.45 -6.18
CA GLN A 29 13.11 -18.27 -7.62
C GLN A 29 12.10 -17.15 -7.90
N ALA A 30 10.94 -17.16 -7.25
CA ALA A 30 9.93 -16.11 -7.38
C ALA A 30 10.47 -14.74 -6.96
N LEU A 31 11.28 -14.68 -5.90
CA LEU A 31 11.95 -13.44 -5.46
C LEU A 31 12.95 -12.91 -6.48
N GLY A 32 13.77 -13.80 -7.06
CA GLY A 32 14.70 -13.45 -8.13
C GLY A 32 13.98 -12.99 -9.40
N ASP A 33 12.90 -13.66 -9.78
CA ASP A 33 12.04 -13.29 -10.91
C ASP A 33 11.40 -11.92 -10.69
N GLY A 34 10.89 -11.66 -9.48
CA GLY A 34 10.38 -10.36 -9.09
C GLY A 34 11.42 -9.26 -9.26
N PHE A 35 12.67 -9.51 -8.85
CA PHE A 35 13.75 -8.53 -9.01
C PHE A 35 14.07 -8.27 -10.49
N ARG A 36 14.14 -9.33 -11.31
CA ARG A 36 14.33 -9.21 -12.77
C ARG A 36 13.18 -8.45 -13.44
N CYS A 37 11.95 -8.67 -12.99
CA CYS A 37 10.76 -7.96 -13.47
C CYS A 37 10.85 -6.46 -13.16
N VAL A 38 11.17 -6.10 -11.91
CA VAL A 38 11.30 -4.69 -11.48
C VAL A 38 12.49 -3.99 -12.14
N ALA A 39 13.60 -4.69 -12.35
CA ALA A 39 14.75 -4.17 -13.07
C ALA A 39 14.43 -3.84 -14.54
N ARG A 40 13.65 -4.71 -15.20
CA ARG A 40 13.18 -4.48 -16.58
C ARG A 40 12.10 -3.41 -16.65
N PHE A 41 11.13 -3.44 -15.74
CA PHE A 41 10.00 -2.52 -15.69
C PHE A 41 10.10 -1.62 -14.46
N LYS A 42 11.04 -0.66 -14.52
CA LYS A 42 11.29 0.33 -13.44
C LYS A 42 10.03 1.04 -12.95
N ARG A 43 9.01 1.17 -13.81
CA ARG A 43 7.70 1.74 -13.48
C ARG A 43 7.04 1.10 -12.26
N ILE A 44 7.27 -0.19 -12.00
CA ILE A 44 6.62 -0.91 -10.89
C ILE A 44 7.00 -0.27 -9.55
N TRP A 45 8.29 -0.15 -9.28
CA TRP A 45 8.75 0.48 -8.04
C TRP A 45 8.62 1.99 -8.06
N LEU A 46 8.84 2.64 -9.22
CA LEU A 46 8.69 4.09 -9.35
C LEU A 46 7.27 4.55 -9.02
N THR A 47 6.25 3.79 -9.41
CA THR A 47 4.85 4.14 -9.10
C THR A 47 4.63 4.21 -7.59
N PHE A 48 5.13 3.22 -6.84
CA PHE A 48 5.05 3.24 -5.37
C PHE A 48 5.90 4.34 -4.76
N ALA A 49 7.10 4.58 -5.29
CA ALA A 49 7.97 5.66 -4.82
C ALA A 49 7.33 7.04 -5.04
N PHE A 50 6.71 7.29 -6.20
CA PHE A 50 6.02 8.55 -6.49
C PHE A 50 4.78 8.76 -5.61
N LEU A 51 3.99 7.71 -5.37
CA LEU A 51 2.83 7.79 -4.46
C LEU A 51 3.28 8.08 -3.02
N GLY A 52 4.29 7.37 -2.53
CA GLY A 52 4.90 7.65 -1.22
C GLY A 52 5.53 9.04 -1.14
N PHE A 53 6.18 9.48 -2.23
CA PHE A 53 6.76 10.82 -2.36
C PHE A 53 5.70 11.90 -2.23
N GLY A 54 4.63 11.82 -3.03
CA GLY A 54 3.54 12.78 -2.99
C GLY A 54 2.89 12.87 -1.61
N TYR A 55 2.70 11.73 -0.95
CA TYR A 55 2.15 11.68 0.41
C TYR A 55 3.03 12.43 1.40
N PHE A 56 4.35 12.17 1.43
CA PHE A 56 5.21 12.84 2.40
C PHE A 56 5.36 14.33 2.11
N VAL A 57 5.46 14.74 0.83
CA VAL A 57 5.59 16.17 0.48
C VAL A 57 4.38 16.95 0.96
N PHE A 58 3.17 16.40 0.77
CA PHE A 58 1.96 17.03 1.26
C PHE A 58 1.89 17.08 2.79
N GLN A 59 2.21 15.97 3.46
CA GLN A 59 2.28 15.93 4.93
C GLN A 59 3.26 16.97 5.46
N PHE A 60 4.44 17.07 4.83
CA PHE A 60 5.45 18.06 5.19
C PHE A 60 4.93 19.48 4.99
N ALA A 61 4.36 19.79 3.82
CA ALA A 61 3.85 21.12 3.51
C ALA A 61 2.66 21.57 4.38
N THR A 62 1.81 20.62 4.81
CA THR A 62 0.56 20.95 5.54
C THR A 62 0.75 20.99 7.05
N PHE A 63 1.60 20.11 7.60
CA PHE A 63 1.70 19.90 9.05
C PHE A 63 3.04 20.30 9.64
N THR A 64 4.01 20.71 8.82
CA THR A 64 5.31 21.16 9.32
C THR A 64 5.34 22.68 9.41
N PRO A 65 5.37 23.27 10.63
CA PRO A 65 5.45 24.71 10.79
C PRO A 65 6.88 25.18 10.49
N ILE A 66 7.15 25.55 9.23
CA ILE A 66 8.42 26.21 8.87
C ILE A 66 8.30 27.66 9.33
N ARG A 67 9.03 28.03 10.40
CA ARG A 67 8.98 29.38 10.97
C ARG A 67 10.09 30.26 10.42
N ASN A 68 11.30 29.73 10.26
CA ASN A 68 12.47 30.45 9.76
C ASN A 68 13.36 29.57 8.89
N SER A 69 14.25 30.19 8.09
CA SER A 69 15.24 29.47 7.25
C SER A 69 16.21 28.61 8.07
N ALA A 70 16.41 28.93 9.35
CA ALA A 70 17.19 28.14 10.29
C ALA A 70 16.61 26.73 10.55
N ASP A 71 15.30 26.54 10.33
CA ASP A 71 14.66 25.23 10.49
C ASP A 71 15.07 24.25 9.36
N LEU A 72 15.60 24.78 8.25
CA LEU A 72 16.08 24.02 7.09
C LEU A 72 17.62 23.98 6.98
N ASP A 73 18.33 24.29 8.07
CA ASP A 73 19.79 24.30 8.07
C ASP A 73 20.38 22.91 7.77
N LEU A 74 21.06 22.78 6.64
CA LEU A 74 21.69 21.54 6.18
C LEU A 74 22.87 21.12 7.06
N ASN A 75 23.46 22.04 7.84
CA ASN A 75 24.53 21.69 8.76
C ASN A 75 24.04 20.76 9.88
N GLN A 76 22.73 20.80 10.20
CA GLN A 76 22.09 19.88 11.15
C GLN A 76 22.04 18.44 10.64
N VAL A 77 22.13 18.23 9.32
CA VAL A 77 22.20 16.91 8.69
C VAL A 77 23.57 16.28 8.94
N THR A 78 24.63 17.09 8.93
CA THR A 78 26.02 16.63 9.08
C THR A 78 26.46 16.44 10.53
N SER A 79 25.70 16.94 11.51
CA SER A 79 26.03 16.86 12.95
C SER A 79 25.58 15.55 13.62
N LEU A 80 25.79 14.41 12.95
CA LEU A 80 25.42 13.05 13.42
C LEU A 80 25.80 12.73 14.88
N PRO A 81 26.94 13.19 15.44
CA PRO A 81 27.29 12.93 16.84
C PRO A 81 26.33 13.58 17.85
N SER A 82 25.57 14.60 17.45
CA SER A 82 24.60 15.30 18.30
C SER A 82 23.18 14.70 18.25
N TRP A 83 22.99 13.60 17.51
CA TRP A 83 21.68 12.98 17.33
C TRP A 83 21.27 12.13 18.54
N HIS A 84 19.98 12.17 18.89
CA HIS A 84 19.46 11.41 20.02
C HIS A 84 18.99 10.03 19.58
N TRP A 85 19.86 9.03 19.67
CA TRP A 85 19.52 7.67 19.22
C TRP A 85 18.49 7.01 20.16
N PRO A 86 17.28 6.69 19.67
CA PRO A 86 16.20 6.12 20.48
C PRO A 86 16.52 4.71 20.98
N ARG A 87 15.87 4.29 22.07
CA ARG A 87 16.06 2.95 22.62
C ARG A 87 15.32 1.91 21.79
N PHE A 88 15.88 0.71 21.68
CA PHE A 88 15.26 -0.39 20.93
C PHE A 88 13.83 -0.72 21.40
N VAL A 89 13.56 -0.60 22.71
CA VAL A 89 12.22 -0.87 23.29
C VAL A 89 11.16 0.12 22.79
N GLU A 90 11.52 1.39 22.56
CA GLU A 90 10.62 2.40 22.01
C GLU A 90 10.25 2.05 20.56
N ILE A 91 11.26 1.71 19.76
CA ILE A 91 11.11 1.30 18.36
C ILE A 91 10.29 0.00 18.24
N TRP A 92 10.51 -0.97 19.13
CA TRP A 92 9.84 -2.27 19.07
C TRP A 92 8.32 -2.17 19.24
N ARG A 93 7.83 -1.17 19.98
CA ARG A 93 6.39 -0.97 20.18
C ARG A 93 5.69 -0.34 18.97
N GLU A 94 6.40 0.49 18.22
CA GLU A 94 5.81 1.28 17.12
C GLU A 94 5.90 0.60 15.75
N THR A 95 6.82 -0.35 15.57
CA THR A 95 7.13 -0.96 14.26
C THR A 95 6.23 -2.13 13.81
N PRO A 96 5.66 -2.99 14.69
CA PRO A 96 4.96 -4.19 14.23
C PRO A 96 3.71 -3.90 13.40
N LEU A 97 2.89 -2.93 13.81
CA LEU A 97 1.65 -2.59 13.11
C LEU A 97 1.91 -2.01 11.71
N PRO A 98 2.75 -0.97 11.53
CA PRO A 98 3.10 -0.47 10.19
C PRO A 98 3.74 -1.54 9.29
N ALA A 99 4.51 -2.47 9.87
CA ALA A 99 5.08 -3.58 9.11
C ALA A 99 4.00 -4.54 8.60
N LEU A 100 3.05 -4.92 9.47
CA LEU A 100 1.91 -5.75 9.12
C LEU A 100 1.05 -5.12 8.03
N GLU A 101 0.80 -3.81 8.11
CA GLU A 101 0.10 -3.05 7.07
C GLU A 101 0.86 -3.03 5.75
N GLY A 102 2.19 -2.95 5.79
CA GLY A 102 3.04 -3.09 4.62
C GLY A 102 2.86 -4.44 3.93
N VAL A 103 2.85 -5.53 4.71
CA VAL A 103 2.61 -6.89 4.20
C VAL A 103 1.21 -7.00 3.60
N ALA A 104 0.18 -6.56 4.32
CA ALA A 104 -1.20 -6.57 3.83
C ALA A 104 -1.34 -5.77 2.53
N GLY A 105 -0.67 -4.61 2.44
CA GLY A 105 -0.69 -3.76 1.26
C GLY A 105 -0.26 -4.49 -0.03
N ILE A 106 0.67 -5.45 0.03
CA ILE A 106 1.07 -6.23 -1.17
C ILE A 106 -0.11 -6.92 -1.85
N PHE A 107 -1.13 -7.30 -1.08
CA PHE A 107 -2.24 -8.13 -1.58
C PHE A 107 -3.45 -7.33 -2.02
N ASP A 108 -3.59 -6.08 -1.59
CA ASP A 108 -4.80 -5.31 -1.76
C ASP A 108 -4.54 -3.87 -2.22
N ASN A 109 -4.01 -3.02 -1.33
CA ASN A 109 -3.63 -1.64 -1.64
C ASN A 109 -2.26 -1.30 -1.03
N ALA A 110 -1.24 -1.37 -1.87
CA ALA A 110 0.16 -1.32 -1.47
C ALA A 110 0.68 0.06 -1.02
N THR A 111 -0.04 1.15 -1.28
CA THR A 111 0.39 2.49 -0.85
C THR A 111 -0.77 3.46 -0.71
N THR A 112 -0.59 4.46 0.14
CA THR A 112 -1.48 5.62 0.21
C THR A 112 -1.43 6.37 -1.12
N THR A 113 -2.61 6.64 -1.69
CA THR A 113 -2.74 7.33 -2.98
C THR A 113 -2.97 8.82 -2.84
N TYR A 114 -3.43 9.28 -1.68
CA TYR A 114 -3.46 10.70 -1.32
C TYR A 114 -2.03 11.28 -1.24
N PRO A 115 -1.77 12.50 -1.75
CA PRO A 115 -2.67 13.44 -2.42
C PRO A 115 -2.77 13.24 -3.94
N LEU A 116 -1.99 12.34 -4.54
CA LEU A 116 -1.98 12.13 -6.00
C LEU A 116 -3.31 11.61 -6.55
N SER A 117 -4.20 11.12 -5.68
CA SER A 117 -5.61 10.88 -5.98
C SER A 117 -6.32 12.11 -6.57
N VAL A 118 -5.90 13.33 -6.25
CA VAL A 118 -6.43 14.56 -6.86
C VAL A 118 -6.19 14.57 -8.37
N VAL A 119 -4.95 14.27 -8.77
CA VAL A 119 -4.59 14.18 -10.19
C VAL A 119 -5.39 13.07 -10.86
N ALA A 120 -5.52 11.92 -10.20
CA ALA A 120 -6.34 10.82 -10.71
C ALA A 120 -7.83 11.20 -10.87
N ALA A 121 -8.40 11.94 -9.92
CA ALA A 121 -9.76 12.43 -9.97
C ALA A 121 -9.97 13.40 -11.14
N ILE A 122 -9.04 14.35 -11.34
CA ILE A 122 -9.05 15.26 -12.52
C ILE A 122 -9.01 14.45 -13.82
N LEU A 123 -8.07 13.51 -13.92
CA LEU A 123 -7.91 12.67 -15.12
C LEU A 123 -9.16 11.82 -15.40
N MET A 124 -9.83 11.32 -14.34
CA MET A 124 -11.09 10.60 -14.47
C MET A 124 -12.22 11.50 -14.94
N ILE A 125 -12.35 12.71 -14.39
CA ILE A 125 -13.42 13.66 -14.76
C ILE A 125 -13.26 14.13 -16.20
N ILE A 126 -12.03 14.44 -16.64
CA ILE A 126 -11.71 14.87 -18.01
C ILE A 126 -11.78 13.71 -19.03
N ASN A 127 -12.03 12.47 -18.57
CA ASN A 127 -12.04 11.27 -19.41
C ASN A 127 -10.70 11.05 -20.16
N TRP A 128 -9.59 11.27 -19.46
CA TRP A 128 -8.25 11.10 -20.03
C TRP A 128 -8.07 9.69 -20.60
N ARG A 129 -7.60 9.60 -21.85
CA ARG A 129 -7.44 8.34 -22.62
C ARG A 129 -8.70 7.47 -22.71
N GLY A 130 -9.89 8.03 -22.51
CA GLY A 130 -11.15 7.30 -22.53
C GLY A 130 -11.38 6.41 -21.30
N LEU A 131 -10.63 6.61 -20.21
CA LEU A 131 -10.70 5.78 -18.99
C LEU A 131 -12.08 5.82 -18.35
N HIS A 132 -12.69 6.99 -18.27
CA HIS A 132 -14.02 7.17 -17.71
C HIS A 132 -15.07 6.45 -18.55
N SER A 133 -15.03 6.60 -19.87
CA SER A 133 -15.94 5.87 -20.76
C SER A 133 -15.70 4.36 -20.73
N ALA A 134 -14.45 3.91 -20.54
CA ALA A 134 -14.13 2.50 -20.37
C ALA A 134 -14.67 1.93 -19.06
N LEU A 135 -14.52 2.68 -17.96
CA LEU A 135 -15.05 2.31 -16.65
C LEU A 135 -16.58 2.23 -16.68
N LEU A 136 -17.26 3.26 -17.17
CA LEU A 136 -18.72 3.28 -17.24
C LEU A 136 -19.26 2.12 -18.09
N ARG A 137 -18.63 1.84 -19.25
CA ARG A 137 -18.99 0.69 -20.08
C ARG A 137 -18.77 -0.65 -19.37
N ALA A 138 -17.65 -0.80 -18.66
CA ALA A 138 -17.36 -2.01 -17.89
C ALA A 138 -18.37 -2.22 -16.76
N LEU A 139 -18.70 -1.16 -16.02
CA LEU A 139 -19.69 -1.18 -14.94
C LEU A 139 -21.08 -1.51 -15.47
N ARG A 140 -21.52 -0.86 -16.55
CA ARG A 140 -22.82 -1.12 -17.18
C ARG A 140 -22.93 -2.56 -17.68
N LYS A 141 -21.88 -3.07 -18.33
CA LYS A 141 -21.86 -4.45 -18.86
C LYS A 141 -21.98 -5.49 -17.74
N ARG A 142 -21.34 -5.25 -16.59
CA ARG A 142 -21.28 -6.22 -15.49
C ARG A 142 -22.41 -6.10 -14.48
N TYR A 143 -22.69 -4.89 -14.02
CA TYR A 143 -23.62 -4.60 -12.92
C TYR A 143 -24.97 -4.06 -13.40
N ARG A 144 -25.16 -3.90 -14.71
CA ARG A 144 -26.39 -3.34 -15.32
C ARG A 144 -26.76 -2.00 -14.66
N VAL A 145 -27.96 -1.89 -14.09
CA VAL A 145 -28.46 -0.69 -13.42
C VAL A 145 -27.63 -0.34 -12.19
N GLY A 146 -27.19 -1.34 -11.41
CA GLY A 146 -26.31 -1.14 -10.26
C GLY A 146 -24.96 -0.51 -10.62
N GLY A 147 -24.52 -0.65 -11.88
CA GLY A 147 -23.32 0.00 -12.39
C GLY A 147 -23.39 1.53 -12.34
N TYR A 148 -24.58 2.13 -12.55
CA TYR A 148 -24.75 3.58 -12.44
C TYR A 148 -24.65 4.07 -11.00
N PHE A 149 -25.19 3.30 -10.04
CA PHE A 149 -25.08 3.65 -8.63
C PHE A 149 -23.64 3.58 -8.14
N ILE A 150 -22.91 2.51 -8.47
CA ILE A 150 -21.48 2.38 -8.16
C ILE A 150 -20.69 3.54 -8.78
N TYR A 151 -21.01 3.88 -10.03
CA TYR A 151 -20.37 4.99 -10.73
C TYR A 151 -20.66 6.35 -10.06
N LEU A 152 -21.89 6.60 -9.60
CA LEU A 152 -22.25 7.81 -8.88
C LEU A 152 -21.48 7.94 -7.55
N VAL A 153 -21.40 6.86 -6.77
CA VAL A 153 -20.60 6.83 -5.52
C VAL A 153 -19.13 7.12 -5.81
N LEU A 154 -18.59 6.54 -6.88
CA LEU A 154 -17.21 6.81 -7.30
C LEU A 154 -17.00 8.28 -7.71
N LEU A 155 -17.96 8.88 -8.42
CA LEU A 155 -17.87 10.28 -8.84
C LEU A 155 -17.94 11.23 -7.63
N LEU A 156 -18.86 10.99 -6.69
CA LEU A 156 -18.97 11.77 -5.46
C LEU A 156 -17.71 11.67 -4.60
N SER A 157 -17.15 10.46 -4.46
CA SER A 157 -15.89 10.24 -3.75
C SER A 157 -14.68 10.85 -4.45
N ALA A 158 -14.65 10.87 -5.79
CA ALA A 158 -13.63 11.58 -6.55
C ALA A 158 -13.71 13.10 -6.32
N LEU A 159 -14.92 13.68 -6.34
CA LEU A 159 -15.12 15.08 -5.99
C LEU A 159 -14.66 15.37 -4.56
N ALA A 160 -14.99 14.51 -3.59
CA ALA A 160 -14.50 14.65 -2.22
C ALA A 160 -12.96 14.60 -2.14
N SER A 161 -12.31 13.73 -2.92
CA SER A 161 -10.84 13.68 -2.99
C SER A 161 -10.22 14.95 -3.59
N LEU A 162 -10.91 15.64 -4.53
CA LEU A 162 -10.49 16.97 -5.01
C LEU A 162 -10.59 18.05 -3.93
N PHE A 163 -11.65 18.02 -3.12
CA PHE A 163 -11.86 19.01 -2.06
C PHE A 163 -10.98 18.75 -0.83
N LYS A 164 -10.58 17.51 -0.58
CA LYS A 164 -9.82 17.11 0.61
C LYS A 164 -8.56 17.94 0.87
N PRO A 165 -7.63 18.16 -0.08
CA PRO A 165 -6.47 19.02 0.15
C PRO A 165 -6.85 20.45 0.52
N ILE A 166 -7.90 21.01 -0.09
CA ILE A 166 -8.36 22.38 0.21
C ILE A 166 -8.87 22.45 1.64
N VAL A 167 -9.68 21.47 2.06
CA VAL A 167 -10.20 21.37 3.43
C VAL A 167 -9.03 21.25 4.41
N PHE A 168 -8.11 20.31 4.19
CA PHE A 168 -6.98 20.06 5.08
C PHE A 168 -5.99 21.23 5.15
N TRP A 169 -5.77 21.93 4.05
CA TRP A 169 -4.94 23.15 4.01
C TRP A 169 -5.57 24.30 4.80
N ARG A 170 -6.91 24.41 4.80
CA ARG A 170 -7.66 25.48 5.49
C ARG A 170 -7.98 25.16 6.95
N LEU A 171 -7.83 23.90 7.39
CA LEU A 171 -8.07 23.49 8.78
C LEU A 171 -7.38 24.39 9.83
N PRO A 172 -6.09 24.77 9.67
CA PRO A 172 -5.42 25.66 10.62
C PRO A 172 -6.06 27.05 10.69
N GLU A 173 -6.50 27.62 9.57
CA GLU A 173 -7.16 28.92 9.52
C GLU A 173 -8.54 28.88 10.20
N TRP A 174 -9.26 27.77 10.06
CA TRP A 174 -10.57 27.59 10.67
C TRP A 174 -10.53 27.27 12.17
N SER A 175 -9.35 26.93 12.72
CA SER A 175 -9.16 26.64 14.14
C SER A 175 -9.59 27.77 15.09
N GLY A 176 -9.60 29.02 14.61
CA GLY A 176 -10.11 30.18 15.35
C GLY A 176 -11.57 30.56 15.06
N LEU A 177 -12.22 29.95 14.07
CA LEU A 177 -13.56 30.34 13.58
C LEU A 177 -14.64 29.29 13.89
N VAL A 178 -14.25 28.01 13.97
CA VAL A 178 -15.17 26.88 14.15
C VAL A 178 -14.74 26.12 15.41
N PRO A 179 -15.68 25.65 16.26
CA PRO A 179 -15.34 24.79 17.39
C PRO A 179 -14.51 23.58 16.93
N ALA A 180 -13.53 23.15 17.74
CA ALA A 180 -12.65 22.04 17.41
C ALA A 180 -13.41 20.75 17.00
N ALA A 181 -14.53 20.47 17.67
CA ALA A 181 -15.40 19.35 17.31
C ALA A 181 -16.00 19.48 15.90
N GLY A 182 -16.36 20.69 15.47
CA GLY A 182 -16.84 20.96 14.11
C GLY A 182 -15.76 20.70 13.06
N LEU A 183 -14.51 21.09 13.33
CA LEU A 183 -13.37 20.85 12.44
C LEU A 183 -13.04 19.36 12.30
N LEU A 184 -13.07 18.63 13.42
CA LEU A 184 -12.88 17.17 13.41
C LEU A 184 -13.98 16.45 12.64
N ARG A 185 -15.24 16.88 12.79
CA ARG A 185 -16.37 16.33 12.02
C ARG A 185 -16.21 16.58 10.51
N ILE A 186 -15.90 17.82 10.10
CA ILE A 186 -15.71 18.17 8.68
C ILE A 186 -14.56 17.35 8.08
N SER A 187 -13.40 17.33 8.74
CA SER A 187 -12.23 16.60 8.26
C SER A 187 -12.49 15.10 8.17
N ALA A 188 -13.12 14.50 9.18
CA ALA A 188 -13.43 13.06 9.19
C ALA A 188 -14.47 12.68 8.12
N THR A 189 -15.49 13.52 7.88
CA THR A 189 -16.48 13.28 6.82
C THR A 189 -15.83 13.34 5.45
N VAL A 190 -15.05 14.39 5.16
CA VAL A 190 -14.37 14.55 3.86
C VAL A 190 -13.36 13.43 3.64
N ASP A 191 -12.59 13.07 4.66
CA ASP A 191 -11.63 11.96 4.59
C ASP A 191 -12.32 10.61 4.32
N THR A 192 -13.45 10.35 4.97
CA THR A 192 -14.20 9.10 4.78
C THR A 192 -14.78 8.98 3.37
N VAL A 193 -15.35 10.05 2.84
CA VAL A 193 -15.92 10.03 1.48
C VAL A 193 -14.82 9.95 0.43
N ALA A 194 -13.73 10.73 0.59
CA ALA A 194 -12.59 10.71 -0.32
C ALA A 194 -11.86 9.35 -0.33
N PHE A 195 -11.82 8.66 0.81
CA PHE A 195 -11.16 7.37 0.94
C PHE A 195 -11.69 6.32 -0.03
N ILE A 196 -13.00 6.30 -0.31
CA ILE A 196 -13.59 5.34 -1.24
C ILE A 196 -12.89 5.43 -2.60
N PHE A 197 -12.70 6.65 -3.10
CA PHE A 197 -12.01 6.89 -4.36
C PHE A 197 -10.52 6.57 -4.26
N GLU A 198 -9.85 7.05 -3.20
CA GLU A 198 -8.42 6.84 -2.96
C GLU A 198 -8.06 5.35 -2.92
N TYR A 199 -8.88 4.56 -2.23
CA TYR A 199 -8.70 3.13 -2.09
C TYR A 199 -8.95 2.41 -3.42
N LEU A 200 -10.06 2.70 -4.10
CA LEU A 200 -10.37 2.10 -5.41
C LEU A 200 -9.31 2.45 -6.47
N PHE A 201 -8.78 3.68 -6.42
CA PHE A 201 -7.66 4.09 -7.25
C PHE A 201 -6.39 3.31 -6.92
N GLY A 202 -6.09 3.09 -5.64
CA GLY A 202 -4.96 2.25 -5.20
C GLY A 202 -5.05 0.81 -5.73
N VAL A 203 -6.22 0.19 -5.58
CA VAL A 203 -6.51 -1.14 -6.15
C VAL A 203 -6.38 -1.12 -7.67
N TYR A 204 -6.88 -0.09 -8.37
CA TYR A 204 -6.72 0.03 -9.81
C TYR A 204 -5.25 0.08 -10.25
N ILE A 205 -4.43 0.90 -9.57
CA ILE A 205 -2.98 0.97 -9.82
C ILE A 205 -2.33 -0.39 -9.58
N GLN A 206 -2.70 -1.08 -8.51
CA GLN A 206 -2.15 -2.40 -8.20
C GLN A 206 -2.55 -3.45 -9.24
N VAL A 207 -3.80 -3.46 -9.71
CA VAL A 207 -4.26 -4.29 -10.83
C VAL A 207 -3.43 -3.99 -12.08
N TYR A 208 -3.19 -2.72 -12.40
CA TYR A 208 -2.32 -2.33 -13.51
C TYR A 208 -0.89 -2.89 -13.33
N LEU A 209 -0.29 -2.74 -12.17
CA LEU A 209 1.06 -3.25 -11.90
C LEU A 209 1.13 -4.79 -11.96
N ILE A 210 0.10 -5.50 -11.47
CA ILE A 210 -0.02 -6.96 -11.64
C ILE A 210 -0.06 -7.32 -13.13
N THR A 211 -0.77 -6.56 -13.96
CA THR A 211 -0.80 -6.81 -15.41
C THR A 211 0.54 -6.52 -16.10
N VAL A 212 1.32 -5.54 -15.63
CA VAL A 212 2.70 -5.32 -16.09
C VAL A 212 3.57 -6.54 -15.76
N CYS A 213 3.51 -7.03 -14.52
CA CYS A 213 4.23 -8.23 -14.10
C CYS A 213 3.82 -9.46 -14.91
N LEU A 214 2.52 -9.62 -15.20
CA LEU A 214 2.03 -10.71 -16.02
C LEU A 214 2.57 -10.66 -17.45
N ALA A 215 2.62 -9.47 -18.05
CA ALA A 215 3.18 -9.29 -19.39
C ALA A 215 4.66 -9.64 -19.42
N TRP A 216 5.41 -9.33 -18.35
CA TRP A 216 6.80 -9.77 -18.18
C TRP A 216 6.91 -11.29 -18.13
N VAL A 217 6.13 -11.96 -17.27
CA VAL A 217 6.13 -13.43 -17.12
C VAL A 217 5.82 -14.12 -18.46
N LYS A 218 4.94 -13.51 -19.28
CA LYS A 218 4.58 -14.04 -20.60
C LYS A 218 5.52 -13.62 -21.73
N GLY A 219 6.49 -12.73 -21.49
CA GLY A 219 7.40 -12.22 -22.51
C GLY A 219 6.76 -11.32 -23.57
N VAL A 220 5.59 -10.73 -23.30
CA VAL A 220 4.82 -9.94 -24.28
C VAL A 220 5.12 -8.45 -24.15
N SER A 221 5.39 -7.78 -25.28
CA SER A 221 5.45 -6.31 -25.35
C SER A 221 4.05 -5.72 -25.46
N PHE A 222 3.83 -4.56 -24.83
CA PHE A 222 2.53 -3.89 -24.85
C PHE A 222 2.69 -2.38 -24.99
N GLU A 223 1.70 -1.76 -25.61
CA GLU A 223 1.55 -0.31 -25.61
C GLU A 223 0.85 0.14 -24.32
N GLU A 224 1.31 1.25 -23.74
CA GLU A 224 0.86 1.68 -22.40
C GLU A 224 -0.64 1.97 -22.34
N GLY A 225 -1.18 2.67 -23.34
CA GLY A 225 -2.61 2.99 -23.41
C GLY A 225 -3.48 1.73 -23.49
N ALA A 226 -3.02 0.71 -24.21
CA ALA A 226 -3.71 -0.57 -24.29
C ALA A 226 -3.69 -1.31 -22.95
N LEU A 227 -2.56 -1.28 -22.23
CA LEU A 227 -2.44 -1.91 -20.92
C LEU A 227 -3.34 -1.24 -19.87
N PHE A 228 -3.41 0.10 -19.83
CA PHE A 228 -4.33 0.80 -18.92
C PHE A 228 -5.80 0.43 -19.16
N ARG A 229 -6.23 0.32 -20.43
CA ARG A 229 -7.59 -0.13 -20.78
C ARG A 229 -7.82 -1.61 -20.46
N PHE A 230 -6.79 -2.44 -20.60
CA PHE A 230 -6.85 -3.83 -20.19
C PHE A 230 -6.99 -3.96 -18.67
N ALA A 231 -6.16 -3.25 -17.90
CA ALA A 231 -6.25 -3.18 -16.45
C ALA A 231 -7.61 -2.66 -15.98
N MET A 232 -8.20 -1.67 -16.66
CA MET A 232 -9.55 -1.17 -16.33
C MET A 232 -10.63 -2.24 -16.50
N ARG A 233 -10.52 -3.06 -17.55
CA ARG A 233 -11.43 -4.20 -17.74
C ARG A 233 -11.26 -5.24 -16.61
N ARG A 234 -10.02 -5.56 -16.21
CA ARG A 234 -9.73 -6.47 -15.10
C ARG A 234 -10.18 -5.91 -13.74
N PHE A 235 -10.01 -4.62 -13.53
CA PHE A 235 -10.46 -3.92 -12.33
C PHE A 235 -11.96 -4.08 -12.09
N SER A 236 -12.79 -4.14 -13.14
CA SER A 236 -14.22 -4.41 -12.99
C SER A 236 -14.55 -5.79 -12.39
N TYR A 237 -13.64 -6.76 -12.45
CA TYR A 237 -13.75 -8.06 -11.76
C TYR A 237 -13.38 -7.95 -10.29
N VAL A 238 -12.34 -7.17 -10.01
CA VAL A 238 -11.84 -6.91 -8.65
C VAL A 238 -12.78 -5.98 -7.88
N LEU A 239 -13.57 -5.15 -8.55
CA LEU A 239 -14.38 -4.11 -7.92
C LEU A 239 -15.35 -4.63 -6.87
N LYS A 240 -15.94 -5.83 -7.05
CA LYS A 240 -16.81 -6.42 -6.03
C LYS A 240 -16.03 -6.73 -4.74
N TRP A 241 -14.81 -7.27 -4.86
CA TRP A 241 -13.92 -7.55 -3.75
C TRP A 241 -13.44 -6.26 -3.08
N ALA A 242 -12.94 -5.31 -3.87
CA ALA A 242 -12.49 -4.01 -3.38
C ALA A 242 -13.62 -3.25 -2.66
N GLY A 243 -14.85 -3.30 -3.19
CA GLY A 243 -16.02 -2.71 -2.54
C GLY A 243 -16.35 -3.34 -1.18
N ILE A 244 -16.19 -4.66 -1.04
CA ILE A 244 -16.35 -5.35 0.26
C ILE A 244 -15.28 -4.88 1.24
N LEU A 245 -14.01 -4.82 0.83
CA LEU A 245 -12.94 -4.36 1.69
C LEU A 245 -13.10 -2.88 2.08
N VAL A 246 -13.54 -2.01 1.16
CA VAL A 246 -13.91 -0.62 1.48
C VAL A 246 -15.04 -0.57 2.49
N ALA A 247 -16.10 -1.38 2.30
CA ALA A 247 -17.23 -1.40 3.22
C ALA A 247 -16.83 -1.89 4.62
N ILE A 248 -16.05 -2.98 4.70
CA ILE A 248 -15.53 -3.52 5.97
C ILE A 248 -14.59 -2.50 6.62
N SER A 249 -13.66 -1.89 5.88
CA SER A 249 -12.76 -0.85 6.40
C SER A 249 -13.54 0.37 6.89
N THR A 250 -14.60 0.75 6.17
CA THR A 250 -15.47 1.86 6.59
C THR A 250 -16.20 1.50 7.87
N LEU A 251 -16.73 0.29 7.99
CA LEU A 251 -17.46 -0.17 9.17
C LEU A 251 -16.54 -0.34 10.41
N ILE A 252 -15.36 -0.94 10.22
CA ILE A 252 -14.46 -1.33 11.31
C ILE A 252 -13.57 -0.18 11.75
N VAL A 253 -13.11 0.70 10.84
CA VAL A 253 -12.11 1.72 11.16
C VAL A 253 -12.70 3.13 11.12
N ARG A 254 -13.43 3.46 10.04
CA ARG A 254 -13.83 4.85 9.78
C ARG A 254 -15.11 5.25 10.50
N LEU A 255 -16.06 4.34 10.62
CA LEU A 255 -17.31 4.59 11.32
C LEU A 255 -17.07 4.80 12.82
N PRO A 256 -16.23 4.01 13.53
CA PRO A 256 -15.86 4.31 14.90
C PRO A 256 -15.19 5.68 15.03
N LEU A 257 -14.26 6.02 14.13
CA LEU A 257 -13.62 7.33 14.10
C LEU A 257 -14.64 8.48 13.92
N LEU A 258 -15.61 8.32 13.02
CA LEU A 258 -16.70 9.28 12.84
C LEU A 258 -17.56 9.38 14.10
N LEU A 259 -17.98 8.25 14.67
CA LEU A 259 -18.78 8.23 15.90
C LEU A 259 -18.04 8.91 17.06
N ALA A 260 -16.73 8.69 17.21
CA ALA A 260 -15.92 9.37 18.22
C ALA A 260 -16.05 10.90 18.11
N TYR A 261 -16.03 11.46 16.89
CA TYR A 261 -16.15 12.91 16.67
C TYR A 261 -17.59 13.45 16.68
N PHE A 262 -18.58 12.62 16.35
CA PHE A 262 -19.98 13.03 16.31
C PHE A 262 -20.72 12.84 17.65
N THR A 263 -20.43 11.76 18.37
CA THR A 263 -21.15 11.36 19.61
C THR A 263 -20.27 11.34 20.87
N ASN A 264 -18.98 11.73 20.79
CA ASN A 264 -18.05 11.81 21.93
C ASN A 264 -18.00 10.53 22.79
N ILE A 265 -18.01 9.35 22.16
CA ILE A 265 -17.91 8.07 22.88
C ILE A 265 -16.47 7.92 23.41
N PRO A 266 -16.27 7.75 24.72
CA PRO A 266 -14.93 7.60 25.31
C PRO A 266 -14.26 6.29 24.86
N GLY A 267 -12.95 6.32 24.65
CA GLY A 267 -12.12 5.14 24.40
C GLY A 267 -12.18 4.55 22.99
N VAL A 268 -12.98 5.10 22.06
CA VAL A 268 -13.08 4.56 20.69
C VAL A 268 -11.74 4.63 19.93
N LEU A 269 -10.98 5.71 20.13
CA LEU A 269 -9.67 5.88 19.48
C LEU A 269 -8.62 4.87 19.98
N ASP A 270 -8.80 4.32 21.19
CA ASP A 270 -7.87 3.34 21.77
C ASP A 270 -7.95 1.97 21.07
N TYR A 271 -9.08 1.68 20.40
CA TYR A 271 -9.28 0.46 19.62
C TYR A 271 -8.74 0.54 18.19
N LEU A 272 -8.40 1.73 17.68
CA LEU A 272 -7.89 1.93 16.32
C LEU A 272 -6.69 1.02 15.97
N PRO A 273 -5.70 0.79 16.86
CA PRO A 273 -4.61 -0.14 16.56
C PRO A 273 -5.13 -1.57 16.33
N MET A 274 -6.07 -2.05 17.16
CA MET A 274 -6.64 -3.39 17.01
C MET A 274 -7.47 -3.53 15.73
N GLU A 275 -8.25 -2.50 15.39
CA GLU A 275 -9.03 -2.45 14.14
C GLU A 275 -8.12 -2.55 12.90
N ARG A 276 -6.97 -1.85 12.92
CA ARG A 276 -5.97 -1.90 11.84
C ARG A 276 -5.27 -3.26 11.76
N VAL A 277 -4.98 -3.89 12.90
CA VAL A 277 -4.48 -5.29 12.94
C VAL A 277 -5.49 -6.24 12.33
N LEU A 278 -6.77 -6.12 12.71
CA LEU A 278 -7.85 -6.96 12.20
C LEU A 278 -8.00 -6.80 10.68
N MET A 279 -8.01 -5.57 10.17
CA MET A 279 -8.07 -5.30 8.73
C MET A 279 -6.87 -5.89 7.98
N SER A 280 -5.66 -5.70 8.51
CA SER A 280 -4.45 -6.24 7.90
C SER A 280 -4.46 -7.77 7.90
N GLY A 281 -4.91 -8.38 9.00
CA GLY A 281 -5.09 -9.83 9.12
C GLY A 281 -6.09 -10.38 8.12
N LEU A 282 -7.23 -9.71 7.92
CA LEU A 282 -8.24 -10.09 6.91
C LEU A 282 -7.66 -10.02 5.48
N ILE A 283 -6.92 -8.97 5.15
CA ILE A 283 -6.30 -8.83 3.82
C ILE A 283 -5.28 -9.94 3.57
N ILE A 284 -4.43 -10.24 4.57
CA ILE A 284 -3.44 -11.33 4.47
C ILE A 284 -4.13 -12.68 4.37
N ALA A 285 -5.19 -12.89 5.15
CA ALA A 285 -5.98 -14.12 5.13
C ALA A 285 -6.52 -14.38 3.72
N PHE A 286 -6.99 -13.36 3.00
CA PHE A 286 -7.52 -13.45 1.63
C PHE A 286 -6.52 -13.02 0.53
N CYS A 287 -5.21 -13.15 0.80
CA CYS A 287 -4.12 -12.59 -0.02
C CYS A 287 -4.16 -12.91 -1.53
N SER A 288 -4.75 -14.05 -1.92
CA SER A 288 -4.78 -14.48 -3.33
C SER A 288 -6.06 -14.15 -4.09
N VAL A 289 -7.09 -13.62 -3.42
CA VAL A 289 -8.39 -13.33 -4.05
C VAL A 289 -8.25 -12.25 -5.13
N GLN A 290 -7.56 -11.14 -4.81
CA GLN A 290 -7.37 -10.04 -5.76
C GLN A 290 -6.59 -10.44 -7.00
N ILE A 291 -5.49 -11.19 -6.84
CA ILE A 291 -4.69 -11.66 -7.97
C ILE A 291 -5.47 -12.70 -8.80
N SER A 292 -6.25 -13.60 -8.19
CA SER A 292 -7.10 -14.54 -8.94
C SER A 292 -8.14 -13.81 -9.80
N LEU A 293 -8.87 -12.85 -9.21
CA LEU A 293 -9.84 -12.02 -9.91
C LEU A 293 -9.21 -11.26 -11.08
N THR A 294 -7.99 -10.73 -10.87
CA THR A 294 -7.25 -10.00 -11.90
C THR A 294 -6.86 -10.91 -13.08
N LEU A 295 -6.41 -12.13 -12.79
CA LEU A 295 -5.84 -13.03 -13.79
C LEU A 295 -6.88 -13.88 -14.52
N HIS A 296 -7.88 -14.42 -13.82
CA HIS A 296 -8.80 -15.43 -14.35
C HIS A 296 -10.16 -14.90 -14.76
N ASN A 297 -10.48 -13.62 -14.50
CA ASN A 297 -11.80 -13.05 -14.79
C ASN A 297 -12.95 -13.84 -14.13
N GLU A 298 -12.69 -14.43 -12.97
CA GLU A 298 -13.65 -15.25 -12.24
C GLU A 298 -14.70 -14.38 -11.52
N THR A 299 -15.76 -15.03 -11.06
CA THR A 299 -16.67 -14.46 -10.07
C THR A 299 -16.00 -14.43 -8.69
N LEU A 300 -16.50 -13.59 -7.77
CA LEU A 300 -15.94 -13.51 -6.42
C LEU A 300 -16.02 -14.86 -5.67
N GLY A 301 -17.10 -15.62 -5.85
CA GLY A 301 -17.26 -16.93 -5.20
C GLY A 301 -16.21 -17.93 -5.68
N GLU A 302 -15.99 -17.99 -7.00
CA GLU A 302 -14.93 -18.82 -7.58
C GLU A 302 -13.54 -18.40 -7.09
N ALA A 303 -13.25 -17.10 -7.02
CA ALA A 303 -11.97 -16.60 -6.54
C ALA A 303 -11.71 -16.94 -5.05
N ILE A 304 -12.74 -16.91 -4.20
CA ILE A 304 -12.63 -17.36 -2.80
C ILE A 304 -12.39 -18.87 -2.73
N HIS A 305 -13.08 -19.64 -3.57
CA HIS A 305 -12.90 -21.09 -3.61
C HIS A 305 -11.52 -21.50 -4.15
N ALA A 306 -11.02 -20.77 -5.15
CA ALA A 306 -9.67 -20.89 -5.69
C ALA A 306 -8.61 -20.50 -4.65
N HIS A 307 -8.89 -19.47 -3.85
CA HIS A 307 -8.03 -19.06 -2.75
C HIS A 307 -7.90 -20.14 -1.67
N GLY A 308 -9.00 -20.75 -1.23
CA GLY A 308 -8.95 -21.86 -0.28
C GLY A 308 -8.15 -23.06 -0.82
N ARG A 309 -8.29 -23.36 -2.12
CA ARG A 309 -7.48 -24.39 -2.79
C ARG A 309 -6.00 -24.01 -2.81
N PHE A 310 -5.68 -22.78 -3.17
CA PHE A 310 -4.31 -22.26 -3.22
C PHE A 310 -3.60 -22.36 -1.86
N ILE A 311 -4.26 -21.97 -0.76
CA ILE A 311 -3.70 -22.10 0.60
C ILE A 311 -3.42 -23.55 0.94
N ARG A 312 -4.38 -24.45 0.67
CA ARG A 312 -4.25 -25.87 1.02
C ARG A 312 -3.10 -26.56 0.28
N GLU A 313 -2.87 -26.18 -0.97
CA GLU A 313 -1.85 -26.78 -1.83
C GLU A 313 -0.46 -26.15 -1.66
N ASN A 314 -0.39 -24.88 -1.24
CA ASN A 314 0.87 -24.13 -1.16
C ASN A 314 1.16 -23.51 0.22
N PRO A 315 0.83 -24.15 1.36
CA PRO A 315 0.93 -23.50 2.67
C PRO A 315 2.37 -23.11 3.01
N GLY A 316 3.34 -23.98 2.69
CA GLY A 316 4.75 -23.72 2.94
C GLY A 316 5.30 -22.55 2.11
N ARG A 317 5.00 -22.50 0.80
CA ARG A 317 5.45 -21.41 -0.08
C ARG A 317 4.85 -20.07 0.32
N LEU A 318 3.54 -20.06 0.62
CA LEU A 318 2.86 -18.85 1.10
C LEU A 318 3.42 -18.39 2.44
N GLY A 319 3.60 -19.30 3.40
CA GLY A 319 4.18 -19.00 4.71
C GLY A 319 5.58 -18.37 4.60
N TRP A 320 6.46 -18.97 3.79
CA TRP A 320 7.80 -18.42 3.55
C TRP A 320 7.75 -17.04 2.87
N PHE A 321 6.84 -16.84 1.91
CA PHE A 321 6.67 -15.54 1.27
C PHE A 321 6.22 -14.47 2.28
N LEU A 322 5.26 -14.78 3.15
CA LEU A 322 4.80 -13.88 4.21
C LEU A 322 5.89 -13.56 5.23
N ILE A 323 6.70 -14.54 5.63
CA ILE A 323 7.86 -14.33 6.50
C ILE A 323 8.84 -13.35 5.86
N ILE A 324 9.15 -13.52 4.58
CA ILE A 324 10.06 -12.64 3.85
C ILE A 324 9.49 -11.23 3.73
N CYS A 325 8.21 -11.09 3.42
CA CYS A 325 7.54 -9.78 3.42
C CYS A 325 7.62 -9.13 4.80
N GLY A 326 7.34 -9.89 5.86
CA GLY A 326 7.41 -9.45 7.26
C GLY A 326 8.80 -8.96 7.62
N ILE A 327 9.85 -9.73 7.33
CA ILE A 327 11.25 -9.34 7.60
C ILE A 327 11.61 -8.03 6.90
N HIS A 328 11.25 -7.88 5.62
CA HIS A 328 11.62 -6.68 4.86
C HIS A 328 10.86 -5.44 5.32
N PHE A 329 9.54 -5.54 5.51
CA PHE A 329 8.75 -4.41 6.01
C PHE A 329 9.13 -4.06 7.45
N PHE A 330 9.32 -5.05 8.31
CA PHE A 330 9.74 -4.82 9.68
C PHE A 330 11.12 -4.16 9.74
N GLY A 331 12.08 -4.65 8.95
CA GLY A 331 13.41 -4.07 8.85
C GLY A 331 13.39 -2.60 8.44
N ILE A 332 12.65 -2.25 7.38
CA ILE A 332 12.57 -0.84 6.97
C ILE A 332 11.81 0.05 7.94
N MET A 333 10.79 -0.48 8.64
CA MET A 333 10.06 0.27 9.66
C MET A 333 10.95 0.53 10.88
N ILE A 334 11.78 -0.44 11.27
CA ILE A 334 12.82 -0.23 12.30
C ILE A 334 13.79 0.86 11.85
N CYS A 335 14.32 0.79 10.63
CA CYS A 335 15.23 1.81 10.13
C CYS A 335 14.58 3.20 10.16
N ASP A 336 13.32 3.33 9.72
CA ASP A 336 12.59 4.59 9.76
C ASP A 336 12.35 5.10 11.17
N ALA A 337 11.97 4.24 12.12
CA ALA A 337 11.76 4.63 13.51
C ALA A 337 13.08 5.07 14.18
N ILE A 338 14.19 4.34 13.94
CA ILE A 338 15.52 4.70 14.45
C ILE A 338 15.92 6.08 13.94
N VAL A 339 15.87 6.28 12.63
CA VAL A 339 16.37 7.52 12.02
C VAL A 339 15.45 8.70 12.35
N ARG A 340 14.12 8.50 12.37
CA ARG A 340 13.20 9.55 12.84
C ARG A 340 13.44 9.94 14.29
N GLY A 341 13.61 8.96 15.18
CA GLY A 341 13.92 9.25 16.58
C GLY A 341 15.26 9.98 16.74
N ALA A 342 16.26 9.63 15.92
CA ALA A 342 17.57 10.27 15.92
C ALA A 342 17.56 11.73 15.41
N ILE A 343 16.76 11.99 14.37
CA ILE A 343 16.61 13.29 13.74
C ILE A 343 15.89 14.28 14.67
N ALA A 344 14.90 13.82 15.45
CA ALA A 344 14.03 14.66 16.28
C ALA A 344 13.42 15.82 15.47
N ASP A 345 13.64 17.08 15.88
CA ASP A 345 13.00 18.27 15.28
C ASP A 345 13.75 18.87 14.07
N ARG A 346 14.83 18.22 13.59
CA ARG A 346 15.65 18.73 12.48
C ARG A 346 14.93 18.54 11.13
N LEU A 347 14.19 19.54 10.68
CA LEU A 347 13.27 19.42 9.54
C LEU A 347 13.98 19.09 8.21
N GLY A 348 15.15 19.68 7.94
CA GLY A 348 15.93 19.40 6.73
C GLY A 348 16.38 17.94 6.63
N ALA A 349 16.88 17.38 7.73
CA ALA A 349 17.27 15.97 7.82
C ALA A 349 16.04 15.05 7.71
N LEU A 350 14.92 15.43 8.34
CA LEU A 350 13.67 14.69 8.25
C LEU A 350 13.15 14.61 6.82
N PHE A 351 13.21 15.72 6.07
CA PHE A 351 12.79 15.77 4.68
C PHE A 351 13.62 14.82 3.80
N ILE A 352 14.96 14.89 3.91
CA ILE A 352 15.88 14.02 3.16
C ILE A 352 15.64 12.55 3.52
N TRP A 353 15.49 12.24 4.81
CA TRP A 353 15.20 10.88 5.25
C TRP A 353 13.87 10.36 4.71
N LYS A 354 12.80 11.16 4.78
CA LYS A 354 11.48 10.79 4.25
C LYS A 354 11.50 10.55 2.75
N PHE A 355 12.30 11.31 2.00
CA PHE A 355 12.56 11.06 0.59
C PHE A 355 13.21 9.68 0.35
N ILE A 356 14.33 9.42 1.04
CA ILE A 356 15.05 8.13 0.94
C ILE A 356 14.14 6.98 1.32
N PHE A 357 13.38 7.12 2.41
CA PHE A 357 12.46 6.11 2.89
C PHE A 357 11.32 5.84 1.90
N ALA A 358 10.75 6.87 1.27
CA ALA A 358 9.72 6.71 0.25
C ALA A 358 10.25 5.91 -0.96
N CYS A 359 11.48 6.18 -1.41
CA CYS A 359 12.13 5.40 -2.46
C CYS A 359 12.39 3.95 -2.04
N LEU A 360 12.96 3.73 -0.85
CA LEU A 360 13.26 2.39 -0.32
C LEU A 360 11.99 1.54 -0.18
N ARG A 361 10.94 2.11 0.42
CA ARG A 361 9.64 1.47 0.53
C ARG A 361 9.06 1.15 -0.84
N GLY A 362 9.15 2.08 -1.80
CA GLY A 362 8.68 1.85 -3.17
C GLY A 362 9.40 0.69 -3.89
N ILE A 363 10.72 0.57 -3.69
CA ILE A 363 11.53 -0.55 -4.23
C ILE A 363 11.08 -1.88 -3.61
N ILE A 364 10.99 -1.95 -2.29
CA ILE A 364 10.62 -3.19 -1.58
C ILE A 364 9.19 -3.60 -1.93
N THR A 365 8.23 -2.67 -1.87
CA THR A 365 6.84 -2.95 -2.24
C THR A 365 6.72 -3.39 -3.68
N GLY A 366 7.40 -2.72 -4.62
CA GLY A 366 7.39 -3.09 -6.03
C GLY A 366 7.99 -4.47 -6.29
N TRP A 367 9.12 -4.79 -5.64
CA TRP A 367 9.78 -6.09 -5.73
C TRP A 367 8.93 -7.21 -5.15
N LEU A 368 8.36 -7.02 -3.95
CA LEU A 368 7.53 -8.04 -3.31
C LEU A 368 6.23 -8.25 -4.07
N LEU A 369 5.60 -7.20 -4.61
CA LEU A 369 4.43 -7.35 -5.50
C LEU A 369 4.79 -8.16 -6.76
N ALA A 370 5.90 -7.85 -7.42
CA ALA A 370 6.32 -8.60 -8.60
C ALA A 370 6.64 -10.06 -8.26
N SER A 371 7.28 -10.29 -7.12
CA SER A 371 7.59 -11.63 -6.60
C SER A 371 6.32 -12.42 -6.27
N TRP A 372 5.31 -11.76 -5.70
CA TRP A 372 3.99 -12.35 -5.44
C TRP A 372 3.34 -12.83 -6.73
N VAL A 373 3.35 -12.01 -7.79
CA VAL A 373 2.79 -12.39 -9.09
C VAL A 373 3.52 -13.59 -9.69
N CYS A 374 4.85 -13.62 -9.58
CA CYS A 374 5.66 -14.74 -10.05
C CYS A 374 5.37 -16.02 -9.25
N LEU A 375 5.31 -15.93 -7.92
CA LEU A 375 5.02 -17.06 -7.04
C LEU A 375 3.64 -17.65 -7.34
N PHE A 376 2.62 -16.80 -7.44
CA PHE A 376 1.25 -17.22 -7.76
C PHE A 376 1.21 -17.97 -9.10
N ARG A 377 1.89 -17.46 -10.13
CA ARG A 377 1.97 -18.14 -11.43
C ARG A 377 2.75 -19.45 -11.41
N GLN A 378 3.84 -19.53 -10.67
CA GLN A 378 4.61 -20.77 -10.52
C GLN A 378 3.79 -21.88 -9.85
N SER A 379 2.98 -21.52 -8.84
CA SER A 379 2.06 -22.44 -8.19
C SER A 379 0.96 -22.95 -9.13
N GLU A 380 0.51 -22.13 -10.08
CA GLU A 380 -0.45 -22.57 -11.11
C GLU A 380 0.17 -23.46 -12.19
N ALA A 381 1.37 -23.11 -12.68
CA ALA A 381 2.05 -23.89 -13.72
C ALA A 381 2.46 -25.28 -13.23
N GLY A 382 2.87 -25.40 -11.96
CA GLY A 382 3.09 -26.69 -11.32
C GLY A 382 1.85 -27.59 -11.34
N ARG A 383 0.67 -26.99 -11.17
CA ARG A 383 -0.63 -27.70 -11.22
C ARG A 383 -0.95 -28.21 -12.63
N ILE A 384 -0.80 -27.38 -13.66
CA ILE A 384 -1.10 -27.79 -15.06
C ILE A 384 -0.17 -28.93 -15.51
N ASN A 385 1.09 -28.92 -15.09
CA ASN A 385 2.03 -29.99 -15.42
C ASN A 385 1.77 -31.27 -14.59
N GLN A 386 1.33 -31.18 -13.33
CA GLN A 386 0.91 -32.35 -12.54
C GLN A 386 -0.41 -32.96 -13.04
N GLU A 387 -1.40 -32.15 -13.42
CA GLU A 387 -2.67 -32.64 -13.98
C GLU A 387 -2.48 -33.35 -15.33
N ARG A 388 -1.54 -32.89 -16.17
CA ARG A 388 -1.16 -33.58 -17.41
C ARG A 388 -0.43 -34.91 -17.18
N TRP A 389 0.26 -35.07 -16.05
CA TRP A 389 0.99 -36.30 -15.72
C TRP A 389 0.07 -37.43 -15.25
N ILE A 390 -1.15 -37.10 -14.78
CA ILE A 390 -2.17 -38.06 -14.35
C ILE A 390 -3.01 -38.60 -15.53
N GLN A 391 -2.74 -38.15 -16.76
CA GLN A 391 -3.49 -38.54 -17.98
C GLN A 391 -2.68 -39.33 -19.01
N TYR A 392 -1.59 -40.00 -18.62
CA TYR A 392 -0.88 -40.94 -19.51
C TYR A 392 -0.87 -42.35 -18.96
#